data_AF-A0ABD2WAY5-F1
#
_entry.id   AF-A0ABD2WAY5-F1
#
_cell.length_a   1.000
_cell.length_b   1.000
_cell.length_c   1.000
_cell.angle_alpha   90.00
_cell.angle_beta   90.00
_cell.angle_gamma   90.00
#
_symmetry.space_group_name_H-M   'P 1'
#
loop_
_entity.id
_entity.type
_entity.pdbx_description
1 polymer ?
#
loop_
_entity_poly.entity_id
_entity_poly.type
_entity_poly.pdbx_seq_one_letter_code
_entity_poly.pdbx_strand_id
1 'polypeptide(L)'
;MIFSLNELVSWLGLTVFEIWINLVSLTIFTILLALKLDEIYFVESSGWWIVFSPLFIADALNTYFCAIIFIRMHMEGMMKVGILRTLWSMVTLLLLFVFKYLLCKKLAGPSNLDYSEVLSPVFILLQLIAIRACQLH
;
A
#
# COMPACT_ATOMS: atom_id res chain seq x y z
N MET A 1 7.71 0.92 -23.72
CA MET A 1 8.13 -0.39 -23.18
C MET A 1 7.39 -0.56 -21.86
N ILE A 2 6.26 -1.27 -21.88
CA ILE A 2 5.51 -1.58 -20.67
C ILE A 2 6.26 -2.73 -20.02
N PHE A 3 6.76 -2.53 -18.80
CA PHE A 3 7.48 -3.54 -18.02
C PHE A 3 6.69 -4.86 -18.00
N SER A 4 7.39 -5.99 -18.20
CA SER A 4 6.76 -7.30 -18.11
C SER A 4 6.18 -7.47 -16.71
N LEU A 5 4.96 -7.98 -16.61
CA LEU A 5 4.25 -8.18 -15.34
C LEU A 5 5.08 -9.07 -14.39
N ASN A 6 5.89 -9.97 -14.94
CA ASN A 6 6.84 -10.81 -14.20
C ASN A 6 8.01 -10.02 -13.61
N GLU A 7 8.47 -8.98 -14.30
CA GLU A 7 9.56 -8.12 -13.85
C GLU A 7 9.09 -7.20 -12.71
N LEU A 8 7.87 -6.68 -12.84
CA LEU A 8 7.20 -5.89 -11.79
C LEU A 8 6.95 -6.73 -10.52
N VAL A 9 6.47 -7.98 -10.69
CA VAL A 9 6.29 -8.96 -9.60
C VAL A 9 7.61 -9.33 -8.94
N SER A 10 8.70 -9.41 -9.71
CA SER A 10 10.05 -9.66 -9.20
C SER A 10 10.59 -8.47 -8.39
N TRP A 11 10.39 -7.24 -8.89
CA TRP A 11 10.88 -6.00 -8.27
C TRP A 11 10.13 -5.63 -7.00
N LEU A 12 8.79 -5.66 -7.03
CA LEU A 12 7.96 -5.33 -5.87
C LEU A 12 7.84 -6.49 -4.88
N GLY A 13 8.15 -7.72 -5.32
CA GLY A 13 7.91 -8.92 -4.52
C GLY A 13 6.43 -9.22 -4.28
N LEU A 14 5.54 -8.46 -4.91
CA LEU A 14 4.09 -8.58 -4.84
C LEU A 14 3.59 -9.55 -5.90
N THR A 15 2.58 -10.31 -5.54
CA THR A 15 1.89 -11.25 -6.43
C THR A 15 0.89 -10.54 -7.34
N VAL A 16 0.58 -11.17 -8.47
CA VAL A 16 -0.44 -10.68 -9.42
C VAL A 16 -1.79 -10.45 -8.74
N PHE A 17 -2.11 -11.25 -7.72
CA PHE A 17 -3.34 -11.14 -6.95
C PHE A 17 -3.38 -9.85 -6.10
N GLU A 18 -2.28 -9.50 -5.43
CA GLU A 18 -2.17 -8.25 -4.68
C GLU A 18 -2.31 -7.02 -5.60
N ILE A 19 -1.73 -7.08 -6.80
CA ILE A 19 -1.90 -6.02 -7.81
C ILE A 19 -3.39 -5.87 -8.19
N TRP A 20 -4.09 -6.99 -8.38
CA TRP A 20 -5.50 -6.98 -8.75
C TRP A 20 -6.40 -6.44 -7.63
N ILE A 21 -6.16 -6.84 -6.37
CA ILE A 21 -6.88 -6.29 -5.19
C ILE A 21 -6.67 -4.78 -5.10
N ASN A 22 -5.43 -4.31 -5.25
CA ASN A 22 -5.12 -2.88 -5.21
C ASN A 22 -5.81 -2.12 -6.34
N LEU A 23 -5.87 -2.71 -7.55
CA LEU A 23 -6.55 -2.10 -8.69
C LEU A 23 -8.06 -1.97 -8.45
N VAL A 24 -8.72 -3.04 -7.99
CA VAL A 24 -10.15 -2.99 -7.63
C VAL A 24 -10.42 -1.98 -6.54
N SER A 25 -9.62 -1.98 -5.48
CA SER A 25 -9.73 -1.03 -4.38
C SER A 25 -9.55 0.43 -4.83
N LEU A 26 -8.60 0.68 -5.73
CA LEU A 26 -8.37 2.00 -6.30
C LEU A 26 -9.55 2.47 -7.15
N THR A 27 -10.18 1.59 -7.93
CA THR A 27 -11.40 1.94 -8.70
C THR A 27 -12.57 2.31 -7.78
N ILE A 28 -12.77 1.56 -6.70
CA ILE A 28 -13.82 1.86 -5.70
C ILE A 28 -13.51 3.20 -5.03
N PHE A 29 -12.25 3.41 -4.60
CA PHE A 29 -11.80 4.68 -4.03
C PHE A 29 -12.04 5.86 -4.98
N THR A 30 -11.73 5.74 -6.27
CA THR A 30 -11.97 6.84 -7.23
C THR A 30 -13.45 7.19 -7.37
N ILE A 31 -14.33 6.18 -7.31
CA ILE A 31 -15.79 6.39 -7.36
C ILE A 31 -16.25 7.12 -6.07
N LEU A 32 -15.83 6.64 -4.88
CA LEU A 32 -16.15 7.30 -3.62
C LEU A 32 -15.59 8.72 -3.52
N LEU A 33 -14.39 8.95 -4.05
CA LEU A 33 -13.75 10.26 -4.10
C LEU A 33 -14.56 11.22 -4.98
N ALA A 34 -14.98 10.78 -6.17
CA ALA A 34 -15.83 11.57 -7.06
C ALA A 34 -17.16 11.95 -6.38
N LEU A 35 -17.79 11.00 -5.68
CA LEU A 35 -19.04 11.25 -4.94
C LEU A 35 -18.88 12.24 -3.78
N LYS A 36 -17.73 12.23 -3.09
CA LYS A 36 -17.40 13.20 -2.03
C LYS A 36 -17.13 14.60 -2.60
N LEU A 37 -16.55 14.69 -3.80
CA LEU A 37 -16.18 15.95 -4.46
C LEU A 37 -17.38 16.71 -5.01
N ASP A 38 -18.44 15.99 -5.39
CA ASP A 38 -19.70 16.57 -5.85
C ASP A 38 -20.53 17.18 -4.69
N GLU A 39 -20.07 17.05 -3.43
CA GLU A 39 -20.76 17.45 -2.19
C GLU A 39 -22.16 16.82 -1.96
N ILE A 40 -22.62 15.95 -2.87
CA ILE A 40 -23.94 15.28 -2.81
C ILE A 40 -23.98 14.24 -1.66
N TYR A 41 -22.85 13.57 -1.37
CA TYR A 41 -22.74 12.56 -0.32
C TYR A 41 -21.53 12.82 0.59
N PHE A 42 -21.72 12.64 1.91
CA PHE A 42 -20.74 12.83 2.98
C PHE A 42 -20.33 14.28 3.25
N VAL A 43 -21.22 15.14 3.74
CA VAL A 43 -20.90 16.54 4.09
C VAL A 43 -19.96 16.67 5.29
N GLU A 44 -19.94 15.69 6.20
CA GLU A 44 -19.11 15.74 7.41
C GLU A 44 -17.63 15.40 7.15
N SER A 45 -16.72 15.96 7.96
CA SER A 45 -15.28 15.67 7.90
C SER A 45 -14.95 14.19 8.21
N SER A 46 -15.88 13.48 8.87
CA SER A 46 -15.85 12.03 9.06
C SER A 46 -15.91 11.24 7.74
N GLY A 47 -16.49 11.83 6.68
CA GLY A 47 -16.65 11.19 5.37
C GLY A 47 -15.33 10.77 4.72
N TRP A 48 -14.22 11.43 5.04
CA TRP A 48 -12.90 11.06 4.51
C TRP A 48 -12.48 9.65 4.93
N TRP A 49 -12.80 9.23 6.16
CA TRP A 49 -12.52 7.87 6.62
C TRP A 49 -13.26 6.80 5.81
N ILE A 50 -14.49 7.12 5.38
CA ILE A 50 -15.31 6.21 4.56
C ILE A 50 -14.74 6.12 3.15
N VAL A 51 -14.36 7.25 2.56
CA VAL A 51 -13.72 7.29 1.23
C VAL A 51 -12.42 6.49 1.22
N PHE A 52 -11.60 6.57 2.27
CA PHE A 52 -10.34 5.81 2.37
C PHE A 52 -10.50 4.35 2.82
N SER A 53 -11.68 3.94 3.33
CA SER A 53 -11.94 2.56 3.80
C SER A 53 -11.63 1.45 2.78
N PRO A 54 -11.94 1.55 1.47
CA PRO A 54 -11.64 0.49 0.52
C PRO A 54 -10.14 0.26 0.39
N LEU A 55 -9.35 1.33 0.49
CA LEU A 55 -7.90 1.32 0.41
C LEU A 55 -7.28 0.61 1.62
N PHE A 56 -7.84 0.81 2.81
CA PHE A 56 -7.40 0.12 4.03
C PHE A 56 -7.76 -1.37 4.03
N ILE A 57 -8.95 -1.72 3.53
CA ILE A 57 -9.37 -3.12 3.40
C ILE A 57 -8.43 -3.87 2.43
N ALA A 58 -8.02 -3.23 1.34
CA ALA A 58 -7.05 -3.80 0.41
C ALA A 58 -5.68 -4.04 1.05
N ASP A 59 -5.18 -3.10 1.84
CA ASP A 59 -3.91 -3.28 2.58
C ASP A 59 -4.00 -4.43 3.60
N ALA A 60 -5.14 -4.58 4.28
CA ALA A 60 -5.38 -5.69 5.20
C ALA A 60 -5.39 -7.04 4.48
N LEU A 61 -6.04 -7.14 3.31
CA LEU A 61 -6.05 -8.35 2.48
C LEU A 61 -4.66 -8.68 1.96
N ASN A 62 -3.88 -7.68 1.52
CA ASN A 62 -2.50 -7.88 1.09
C ASN A 62 -1.61 -8.37 2.24
N THR A 63 -1.78 -7.80 3.44
CA THR A 63 -1.06 -8.22 4.65
C THR A 63 -1.37 -9.68 5.02
N TYR A 64 -2.65 -10.06 4.94
CA TYR A 64 -3.10 -11.44 5.17
C TYR A 64 -2.44 -12.42 4.17
N PHE A 65 -2.37 -12.04 2.89
CA PHE A 65 -1.75 -12.88 1.87
C PHE A 65 -0.24 -13.02 2.07
N CYS A 66 0.44 -11.93 2.44
CA CYS A 66 1.86 -11.94 2.79
C CYS A 66 2.14 -12.87 3.99
N ALA A 67 1.26 -12.89 5.00
CA ALA A 67 1.35 -13.81 6.12
C ALA A 67 1.18 -15.29 5.71
N ILE A 68 0.28 -15.61 4.78
CA ILE A 68 0.11 -16.97 4.26
C ILE A 68 1.37 -17.44 3.52
N ILE A 69 1.94 -16.61 2.65
CA ILE A 69 3.18 -16.93 1.92
C ILE A 69 4.32 -17.18 2.90
N PHE A 70 4.41 -16.37 3.97
CA PHE A 70 5.40 -16.55 5.02
C PHE A 70 5.30 -17.91 5.69
N ILE A 71 4.09 -18.32 6.10
CA ILE A 71 3.86 -19.63 6.71
C ILE A 71 4.24 -20.77 5.75
N ARG A 72 3.90 -20.64 4.47
CA ARG A 72 4.27 -21.64 3.46
C ARG A 72 5.79 -21.76 3.27
N MET A 73 6.49 -20.63 3.16
CA MET A 73 7.96 -20.60 3.05
C MET A 73 8.65 -21.16 4.30
N HIS A 74 8.06 -20.97 5.48
CA HIS A 74 8.54 -21.58 6.71
C HIS A 74 8.45 -23.12 6.65
N MET A 75 7.36 -23.67 6.12
CA MET A 75 7.18 -25.12 5.97
C MET A 75 8.11 -25.74 4.92
N GLU A 76 8.48 -25.00 3.88
CA GLU A 76 9.40 -25.46 2.81
C GLU A 76 10.89 -25.38 3.20
N GLY A 77 11.23 -24.95 4.43
CA GLY A 77 12.61 -24.96 4.96
C GLY A 77 13.52 -23.83 4.44
N MET A 78 13.02 -22.94 3.59
CA MET A 78 13.78 -21.80 3.03
C MET A 78 13.69 -20.54 3.93
N MET A 79 14.00 -20.70 5.21
CA MET A 79 13.75 -19.70 6.25
C MET A 79 14.42 -18.34 6.01
N LYS A 80 15.71 -18.30 5.68
CA LYS A 80 16.46 -17.02 5.59
C LYS A 80 15.97 -16.12 4.45
N VAL A 81 15.70 -16.71 3.28
CA VAL A 81 15.26 -15.96 2.09
C VAL A 81 13.79 -15.57 2.22
N GLY A 82 12.95 -16.47 2.77
CA GLY A 82 11.54 -16.19 3.02
C GLY A 82 11.33 -15.08 4.04
N ILE A 83 12.04 -15.12 5.17
CA ILE A 83 11.96 -14.09 6.21
C ILE A 83 12.39 -12.72 5.66
N LEU A 84 13.51 -12.64 4.94
CA LEU A 84 13.99 -11.37 4.39
C LEU A 84 13.00 -10.79 3.38
N ARG A 85 12.41 -11.63 2.53
CA ARG A 85 11.38 -11.22 1.56
C ARG A 85 10.11 -10.74 2.26
N THR A 86 9.58 -11.48 3.22
CA THR A 86 8.36 -11.12 3.96
C THR A 86 8.57 -9.87 4.80
N LEU A 87 9.71 -9.74 5.49
CA LEU A 87 10.03 -8.54 6.27
C LEU A 87 10.04 -7.30 5.37
N TRP A 88 10.64 -7.41 4.19
CA TRP A 88 10.68 -6.31 3.21
C TRP A 88 9.29 -5.91 2.70
N SER A 89 8.47 -6.91 2.37
CA SER A 89 7.07 -6.70 1.95
C SER A 89 6.25 -6.07 3.07
N MET A 90 6.39 -6.55 4.31
CA MET A 90 5.72 -6.01 5.49
C MET A 90 6.10 -4.56 5.77
N VAL A 91 7.40 -4.21 5.70
CA VAL A 91 7.86 -2.82 5.88
C VAL A 91 7.28 -1.90 4.81
N THR A 92 7.22 -2.38 3.56
CA THR A 92 6.65 -1.62 2.43
C THR A 92 5.14 -1.39 2.63
N LEU A 93 4.40 -2.42 2.99
CA LEU A 93 2.95 -2.34 3.28
C LEU A 93 2.68 -1.41 4.49
N LEU A 94 3.49 -1.50 5.54
CA LEU A 94 3.37 -0.63 6.71
C LEU A 94 3.60 0.84 6.35
N LEU A 95 4.62 1.15 5.55
CA LEU A 95 4.89 2.53 5.11
C LEU A 95 3.73 3.09 4.26
N LEU A 96 3.16 2.27 3.37
CA LEU A 96 1.98 2.66 2.57
C LEU A 96 0.75 2.90 3.46
N PHE A 97 0.53 2.05 4.46
CA PHE A 97 -0.55 2.21 5.42
C PHE A 97 -0.40 3.51 6.23
N VAL A 98 0.80 3.78 6.73
CA VAL A 98 1.12 5.01 7.47
C VAL A 98 0.90 6.25 6.60
N PHE A 99 1.32 6.22 5.33
CA PHE A 99 1.06 7.28 4.37
C PHE A 99 -0.45 7.55 4.18
N LYS A 100 -1.24 6.50 3.89
CA LYS A 100 -2.69 6.61 3.70
C LYS A 100 -3.39 7.14 4.96
N TYR A 101 -2.95 6.69 6.13
CA TYR A 101 -3.44 7.16 7.42
C TYR A 101 -3.13 8.65 7.66
N LEU A 102 -1.88 9.07 7.44
CA LEU A 102 -1.46 10.48 7.54
C LEU A 102 -2.25 11.37 6.58
N LEU A 103 -2.49 10.89 5.36
CA LEU A 103 -3.25 11.61 4.35
C LEU A 103 -4.73 11.72 4.75
N CYS A 104 -5.35 10.64 5.22
CA CYS A 104 -6.73 10.67 5.75
C CYS A 104 -6.85 11.65 6.94
N LYS A 105 -5.87 11.65 7.85
CA LYS A 105 -5.83 12.58 8.99
C LYS A 105 -5.65 14.04 8.55
N LYS A 106 -4.87 14.29 7.48
CA LYS A 106 -4.70 15.62 6.89
C LYS A 106 -5.99 16.14 6.26
N LEU A 107 -6.76 15.27 5.59
CA LEU A 107 -8.01 15.65 4.93
C LEU A 107 -9.20 15.75 5.89
N ALA A 108 -9.21 15.00 7.01
CA ALA A 108 -10.32 14.95 7.96
C ALA A 108 -10.42 16.15 8.92
N GLY A 109 -9.45 17.07 8.97
CA GLY A 109 -9.55 18.25 9.85
C GLY A 109 -8.33 19.18 9.83
N PRO A 110 -8.36 20.28 10.61
CA PRO A 110 -7.29 21.26 10.70
C PRO A 110 -6.10 20.67 11.47
N SER A 111 -5.36 19.79 10.81
CA SER A 111 -4.13 19.24 11.34
C SER A 111 -2.96 20.13 10.89
N ASN A 112 -2.23 20.64 11.88
CA ASN A 112 -0.92 21.33 11.75
C ASN A 112 0.19 20.38 11.24
N LEU A 113 -0.15 19.39 10.41
CA LEU A 113 0.86 18.55 9.75
C LEU A 113 1.32 19.24 8.48
N ASP A 114 2.62 19.44 8.32
CA ASP A 114 3.15 19.98 7.08
C ASP A 114 3.05 18.93 5.97
N TYR A 115 2.89 19.39 4.72
CA TYR A 115 2.86 18.49 3.55
C TYR A 115 4.12 17.61 3.45
N SER A 116 5.24 18.09 4.01
CA SER A 116 6.50 17.34 4.15
C SER A 116 6.38 16.12 5.05
N GLU A 117 5.64 16.20 6.16
CA GLU A 117 5.47 15.08 7.10
C GLU A 117 4.58 13.99 6.52
N VAL A 118 3.55 14.39 5.76
CA VAL A 118 2.65 13.44 5.09
C VAL A 118 3.37 12.70 3.98
N LEU A 119 4.30 13.35 3.25
CA LEU A 119 4.99 12.74 2.11
C LEU A 119 6.25 11.93 2.50
N SER A 120 6.78 12.13 3.71
CA SER A 120 7.97 11.43 4.24
C SER A 120 7.96 9.90 4.01
N PRO A 121 6.88 9.15 4.31
CA PRO A 121 6.86 7.70 4.12
C PRO A 121 7.01 7.29 2.65
N VAL A 122 6.54 8.11 1.70
CA VAL A 122 6.67 7.83 0.26
C VAL A 122 8.11 7.99 -0.19
N PHE A 123 8.82 9.00 0.31
CA PHE A 123 10.24 9.18 -0.01
C PHE A 123 11.09 8.02 0.50
N ILE A 124 10.84 7.54 1.71
CA ILE A 124 11.54 6.38 2.27
C ILE A 124 11.24 5.13 1.44
N LEU A 125 9.98 4.94 1.03
CA LEU A 125 9.57 3.83 0.18
C LEU A 125 10.25 3.86 -1.19
N LEU A 126 10.37 5.04 -1.81
CA LEU A 126 11.05 5.22 -3.09
C LEU A 126 12.55 4.89 -3.00
N GLN A 127 13.20 5.30 -1.91
CA GLN A 127 14.61 4.98 -1.65
C GLN A 127 14.81 3.47 -1.42
N LEU A 128 13.92 2.81 -0.67
CA LEU A 128 13.96 1.36 -0.48
C LEU A 128 13.85 0.62 -1.81
N ILE A 129 12.92 1.02 -2.69
CA ILE A 129 12.76 0.42 -4.02
C ILE A 129 14.02 0.62 -4.87
N ALA A 130 14.62 1.82 -4.83
CA ALA A 130 15.85 2.11 -5.57
C ALA A 130 17.03 1.23 -5.13
N ILE A 131 17.21 1.02 -3.82
CA ILE A 131 18.25 0.13 -3.29
C ILE A 131 18.05 -1.32 -3.77
N ARG A 132 16.79 -1.79 -3.75
CA ARG A 132 16.40 -3.12 -4.25
C ARG A 132 16.70 -3.30 -5.73
N ALA A 133 16.39 -2.30 -6.55
CA ALA A 133 16.65 -2.33 -7.98
C ALA A 133 18.16 -2.46 -8.28
N CYS A 134 19.02 -1.83 -7.46
CA CYS A 134 20.46 -1.95 -7.59
C CYS A 134 21.03 -3.31 -7.14
N GLN A 135 20.35 -4.05 -6.26
CA GLN A 135 20.80 -5.37 -5.78
C GLN A 135 20.40 -6.53 -6.71
N LEU A 136 19.60 -6.27 -7.75
CA LEU A 136 19.08 -7.28 -8.68
C LEU A 136 19.91 -7.43 -9.97
N HIS A 137 21.04 -6.73 -10.08
CA HIS A 137 22.07 -6.91 -11.11
C HIS A 137 23.24 -7.73 -10.56
#